data_AF-A0AAV5LRF3-F1
#
_entry.id   AF-A0AAV5LRF3-F1
#
_cell.length_a   1.000
_cell.length_b   1.000
_cell.length_c   1.000
_cell.angle_alpha   90.00
_cell.angle_beta   90.00
_cell.angle_gamma   90.00
#
_symmetry.space_group_name_H-M   'P 1'
#
loop_
_entity.id
_entity.type
_entity.pdbx_description
1 polymer ?
#
loop_
_entity_poly.entity_id
_entity_poly.type
_entity_poly.pdbx_seq_one_letter_code
_entity_poly.pdbx_strand_id
1 'polypeptide(L)'
;MEPEVREKIETTVREILEESDINEVTEYKIRKLASEKLGVNLSEAKYKAFVKEVVTSFLEELRAKQEEEEEEEEEAAADDDDKGKNKQEYDDDGDLIVCRLNDKRKVTIQEFRGKTLVSVREYYKKDGKELPTSKEMPSFWD
;
A
#
# COMPACT_ATOMS: atom_id res chain seq x y z
N MET A 1 -7.14 -39.93 7.22
CA MET A 1 -5.71 -40.06 6.90
C MET A 1 -4.96 -40.06 8.22
N GLU A 2 -3.90 -40.84 8.38
CA GLU A 2 -3.12 -40.83 9.62
C GLU A 2 -2.43 -39.46 9.81
N PRO A 3 -2.39 -38.91 11.03
CA PRO A 3 -1.84 -37.57 11.28
C PRO A 3 -0.36 -37.49 10.92
N GLU A 4 0.41 -38.54 11.18
CA GLU A 4 1.85 -38.60 10.83
C GLU A 4 2.09 -38.56 9.31
N VAL A 5 1.20 -39.17 8.53
CA VAL A 5 1.29 -39.17 7.06
C VAL A 5 0.88 -37.79 6.52
N ARG A 6 -0.11 -37.16 7.15
CA ARG A 6 -0.54 -35.80 6.79
C ARG A 6 0.59 -34.80 6.97
N GLU A 7 1.24 -34.81 8.13
CA GLU A 7 2.35 -33.91 8.44
C GLU A 7 3.52 -34.09 7.47
N LYS A 8 3.91 -35.33 7.17
CA LYS A 8 4.97 -35.62 6.18
C LYS A 8 4.65 -35.08 4.79
N ILE A 9 3.40 -35.19 4.36
CA ILE A 9 2.95 -34.67 3.06
C ILE A 9 3.03 -33.14 3.07
N GLU A 10 2.54 -32.50 4.13
CA GLU A 10 2.56 -31.06 4.28
C GLU A 10 3.98 -30.49 4.25
N THR A 11 4.89 -31.02 5.05
CA THR A 11 6.30 -30.61 5.08
C THR A 11 6.95 -30.75 3.70
N THR A 12 6.77 -31.90 3.04
CA THR A 12 7.35 -32.15 1.72
C THR A 12 6.79 -31.19 0.66
N VAL A 13 5.49 -30.89 0.71
CA VAL A 13 4.83 -29.98 -0.24
C VAL A 13 5.31 -28.55 -0.03
N ARG A 14 5.43 -28.09 1.22
CA ARG A 14 5.97 -26.77 1.56
C ARG A 14 7.43 -26.63 1.13
N GLU A 15 8.28 -27.62 1.39
CA GLU A 15 9.68 -27.62 0.93
C GLU A 15 9.77 -27.50 -0.61
N ILE A 16 8.94 -28.23 -1.37
CA ILE A 16 8.93 -28.14 -2.83
C ILE A 16 8.48 -26.75 -3.31
N LEU A 17 7.50 -26.16 -2.63
CA LEU A 17 6.97 -24.83 -2.93
C LEU A 17 8.00 -23.72 -2.61
N GLU A 18 8.83 -23.89 -1.58
CA GLU A 18 9.93 -22.97 -1.26
C GLU A 18 11.12 -23.12 -2.22
N GLU A 19 11.44 -24.36 -2.62
CA GLU A 19 12.54 -24.64 -3.57
C GLU A 19 12.22 -24.24 -5.02
N SER A 20 10.93 -24.11 -5.37
CA SER A 20 10.48 -23.89 -6.75
C SER A 20 9.83 -22.53 -6.95
N ASP A 21 9.94 -21.97 -8.15
CA ASP A 21 9.25 -20.72 -8.50
C ASP A 21 7.72 -20.93 -8.50
N ILE A 22 7.05 -20.27 -7.56
CA ILE A 22 5.59 -20.26 -7.35
C ILE A 22 4.80 -19.95 -8.60
N ASN A 23 5.34 -19.14 -9.50
CA ASN A 23 4.64 -18.73 -10.71
C ASN A 23 4.66 -19.82 -11.80
N GLU A 24 5.55 -20.80 -11.66
CA GLU A 24 5.79 -21.84 -12.68
C GLU A 24 5.31 -23.24 -12.25
N VAL A 25 5.15 -23.47 -10.95
CA VAL A 25 4.70 -24.75 -10.40
C VAL A 25 3.18 -24.85 -10.28
N THR A 26 2.62 -25.88 -10.91
CA THR A 26 1.19 -26.20 -10.80
C THR A 26 0.95 -27.27 -9.75
N GLU A 27 -0.26 -27.37 -9.18
CA GLU A 27 -0.68 -28.44 -8.24
C GLU A 27 -0.25 -29.83 -8.76
N TYR A 28 -0.35 -30.06 -10.07
CA TYR A 28 0.04 -31.32 -10.69
C TYR A 28 1.54 -31.61 -10.56
N LYS A 29 2.40 -30.63 -10.83
CA LYS A 29 3.87 -30.77 -10.69
C LYS A 29 4.25 -31.03 -9.23
N ILE A 30 3.65 -30.26 -8.30
CA ILE A 30 3.89 -30.38 -6.86
C ILE A 30 3.49 -31.78 -6.38
N ARG A 31 2.30 -32.24 -6.73
CA ARG A 31 1.82 -33.59 -6.38
C ARG A 31 2.72 -34.69 -6.95
N LYS A 32 3.24 -34.51 -8.17
CA LYS A 32 4.16 -35.48 -8.79
C LYS A 32 5.48 -35.55 -8.03
N LEU A 33 6.10 -34.41 -7.76
CA LEU A 33 7.37 -34.33 -7.02
C LEU A 33 7.25 -34.83 -5.59
N ALA A 34 6.17 -34.45 -4.89
CA ALA A 34 5.90 -34.92 -3.53
C ALA A 34 5.64 -36.44 -3.51
N SER A 35 5.00 -36.97 -4.56
CA SER A 35 4.78 -38.42 -4.70
C SER A 35 6.08 -39.18 -4.91
N GLU A 36 7.01 -38.61 -5.69
CA GLU A 36 8.35 -39.17 -5.90
C GLU A 36 9.21 -39.10 -4.62
N LYS A 37 9.21 -37.96 -3.90
CA LYS A 37 9.97 -37.81 -2.64
C LYS A 37 9.48 -38.74 -1.53
N LEU A 38 8.16 -38.90 -1.37
CA LEU A 38 7.57 -39.71 -0.30
C LEU A 38 7.45 -41.20 -0.67
N GLY A 39 7.56 -41.55 -1.94
CA GLY A 39 7.27 -42.90 -2.44
C GLY A 39 5.80 -43.30 -2.27
N VAL A 40 4.89 -42.34 -2.04
CA VAL A 40 3.46 -42.54 -1.82
C VAL A 40 2.68 -41.98 -3.00
N ASN A 41 1.66 -42.69 -3.49
CA ASN A 41 0.83 -42.20 -4.57
C ASN A 41 -0.16 -41.12 -4.07
N LEU A 42 0.19 -39.85 -4.29
CA LEU A 42 -0.63 -38.70 -3.92
C LEU A 42 -1.79 -38.43 -4.90
N SER A 43 -2.01 -39.29 -5.90
CA SER A 43 -3.11 -39.15 -6.87
C SER A 43 -4.46 -39.63 -6.37
N GLU A 44 -4.51 -40.30 -5.21
CA GLU A 44 -5.78 -40.66 -4.57
C GLU A 44 -6.56 -39.41 -4.15
N ALA A 45 -7.89 -39.46 -4.25
CA ALA A 45 -8.76 -38.32 -3.95
C ALA A 45 -8.51 -37.72 -2.55
N LYS A 46 -8.19 -38.57 -1.56
CA LYS A 46 -7.89 -38.16 -0.18
C LYS A 46 -6.62 -37.30 -0.08
N TYR A 47 -5.56 -37.63 -0.84
CA TYR A 47 -4.30 -36.89 -0.85
C TYR A 47 -4.39 -35.69 -1.77
N LYS A 48 -5.09 -35.81 -2.90
CA LYS A 48 -5.30 -34.72 -3.85
C LYS A 48 -5.97 -33.50 -3.20
N ALA A 49 -7.06 -33.73 -2.46
CA ALA A 49 -7.76 -32.65 -1.76
C ALA A 49 -6.84 -31.96 -0.75
N PHE A 50 -6.06 -32.75 0.00
CA PHE A 50 -5.15 -32.24 1.02
C PHE A 50 -3.98 -31.43 0.41
N VAL A 51 -3.33 -31.94 -0.64
CA VAL A 51 -2.25 -31.19 -1.32
C VAL A 51 -2.78 -29.87 -1.88
N LYS A 52 -3.99 -29.87 -2.44
CA LYS A 52 -4.61 -28.64 -2.92
C LYS A 52 -4.82 -27.62 -1.79
N GLU A 53 -5.34 -28.06 -0.65
CA GLU A 53 -5.53 -27.21 0.54
C GLU A 53 -4.21 -26.60 1.00
N VAL A 54 -3.14 -27.39 1.12
CA VAL A 54 -1.81 -26.91 1.52
C VAL A 54 -1.25 -25.88 0.54
N VAL A 55 -1.37 -26.14 -0.77
CA VAL A 55 -0.89 -25.20 -1.80
C VAL A 55 -1.69 -23.89 -1.75
N THR A 56 -3.01 -23.95 -1.60
CA THR A 56 -3.85 -22.75 -1.49
C THR A 56 -3.51 -21.94 -0.24
N SER A 57 -3.38 -22.59 0.92
CA SER A 57 -2.95 -21.92 2.17
C SER A 57 -1.62 -21.21 2.00
N PHE A 58 -0.64 -21.87 1.39
CA PHE A 58 0.69 -21.30 1.19
C PHE A 58 0.68 -20.09 0.25
N LEU A 59 -0.11 -20.13 -0.83
CA LEU A 59 -0.26 -18.98 -1.74
C LEU A 59 -1.00 -17.80 -1.08
N GLU A 60 -1.99 -18.08 -0.22
CA GLU A 60 -2.66 -17.06 0.57
C GLU A 60 -1.73 -16.45 1.62
N GLU A 61 -0.97 -17.27 2.34
CA GLU A 61 0.06 -16.82 3.29
C GLU A 61 1.09 -15.92 2.61
N LEU A 62 1.53 -16.26 1.39
CA LEU A 62 2.48 -15.43 0.65
C LEU A 62 1.90 -14.13 0.12
N ARG A 63 0.63 -14.12 -0.29
CA ARG A 63 -0.05 -12.86 -0.65
C ARG A 63 -0.22 -11.97 0.55
N ALA A 64 -0.68 -12.53 1.67
CA ALA A 64 -0.80 -11.78 2.91
C ALA A 64 0.55 -11.23 3.36
N LYS A 65 1.63 -12.01 3.23
CA LYS A 65 2.97 -11.55 3.55
C LYS A 65 3.52 -10.50 2.59
N GLN A 66 3.17 -10.57 1.30
CA GLN A 66 3.48 -9.52 0.33
C GLN A 66 2.67 -8.23 0.60
N GLU A 67 1.40 -8.35 0.97
CA GLU A 67 0.56 -7.21 1.36
C GLU A 67 1.05 -6.59 2.67
N GLU A 68 1.46 -7.40 3.66
CA GLU A 68 2.10 -6.93 4.90
C GLU A 68 3.47 -6.32 4.64
N GLU A 69 4.31 -6.88 3.76
CA GLU A 69 5.60 -6.31 3.38
C GLU A 69 5.43 -5.04 2.53
N GLU A 70 4.39 -4.92 1.70
CA GLU A 70 4.03 -3.68 0.98
C GLU A 70 3.46 -2.62 1.93
N GLU A 71 2.66 -2.99 2.94
CA GLU A 71 2.19 -2.09 4.00
C GLU A 71 3.33 -1.68 4.95
N GLU A 72 4.27 -2.59 5.28
CA GLU A 72 5.49 -2.26 6.04
C GLU A 72 6.49 -1.45 5.21
N GLU A 73 6.62 -1.67 3.89
CA GLU A 73 7.40 -0.80 3.01
C GLU A 73 6.71 0.56 2.81
N GLU A 74 5.38 0.65 2.76
CA GLU A 74 4.64 1.93 2.77
C GLU A 74 4.79 2.66 4.12
N GLU A 75 4.75 1.95 5.25
CA GLU A 75 4.95 2.53 6.60
C GLU A 75 6.44 2.86 6.88
N ALA A 76 7.40 2.07 6.40
CA ALA A 76 8.83 2.38 6.49
C ALA A 76 9.25 3.47 5.49
N ALA A 77 8.61 3.54 4.32
CA ALA A 77 8.69 4.71 3.45
C ALA A 77 7.97 5.93 4.06
N ALA A 78 7.00 5.76 4.96
CA ALA A 78 6.40 6.86 5.70
C ALA A 78 7.30 7.41 6.84
N ASP A 79 8.31 6.65 7.30
CA ASP A 79 9.34 7.14 8.25
C ASP A 79 10.58 7.73 7.54
N ASP A 80 10.81 7.44 6.25
CA ASP A 80 11.85 8.08 5.40
C ASP A 80 11.27 9.00 4.29
N ASP A 81 9.99 9.38 4.34
CA ASP A 81 9.43 10.51 3.56
C ASP A 81 9.50 11.85 4.35
N ASP A 82 10.52 12.02 5.19
CA ASP A 82 11.10 13.35 5.49
C ASP A 82 11.90 13.89 4.27
N LYS A 83 11.50 13.56 3.04
CA LYS A 83 12.05 14.19 1.84
C LYS A 83 11.18 14.21 0.59
N GLY A 84 9.87 14.00 0.70
CA GLY A 84 8.93 14.75 -0.12
C GLY A 84 8.94 16.21 0.32
N LYS A 85 9.82 17.05 -0.24
CA LYS A 85 9.76 18.52 -0.05
C LYS A 85 8.48 19.09 -0.66
N ASN A 86 7.34 18.85 -0.04
CA ASN A 86 6.27 19.82 -0.04
C ASN A 86 6.23 20.38 1.38
N LYS A 87 7.11 21.34 1.63
CA LYS A 87 7.03 22.19 2.81
C LYS A 87 5.66 22.86 2.72
N GLN A 88 4.64 22.24 3.32
CA GLN A 88 3.29 22.77 3.35
C GLN A 88 3.41 24.16 3.92
N GLU A 89 3.29 25.13 3.04
CA GLU A 89 3.52 26.51 3.37
C GLU A 89 2.18 27.04 3.84
N TYR A 90 2.11 27.47 5.08
CA TYR A 90 0.91 28.08 5.63
C TYR A 90 1.14 29.59 5.68
N ASP A 91 0.08 30.36 5.46
CA ASP A 91 0.13 31.78 5.73
C ASP A 91 0.01 32.08 7.23
N ASP A 92 0.18 33.35 7.61
CA ASP A 92 0.04 33.79 9.00
C ASP A 92 -1.37 33.55 9.59
N ASP A 93 -2.39 33.30 8.75
CA ASP A 93 -3.75 32.97 9.14
C ASP A 93 -3.97 31.45 9.31
N GLY A 94 -2.98 30.62 8.92
CA GLY A 94 -3.03 29.16 8.99
C GLY A 94 -3.68 28.49 7.79
N ASP A 95 -3.94 29.23 6.70
CA ASP A 95 -4.47 28.67 5.46
C ASP A 95 -3.34 28.02 4.65
N LEU A 96 -3.64 26.86 4.04
CA LEU A 96 -2.66 26.11 3.23
C LEU A 96 -2.39 26.86 1.91
N ILE A 97 -1.15 27.29 1.69
CA ILE A 97 -0.69 27.88 0.44
C ILE A 97 -0.36 26.77 -0.55
N VAL A 98 -1.21 26.62 -1.56
CA VAL A 98 -1.04 25.63 -2.62
C VAL A 98 0.00 26.08 -3.64
N CYS A 99 0.01 27.37 -3.97
CA CYS A 99 0.92 27.93 -4.97
C CYS A 99 1.09 29.45 -4.81
N ARG A 100 2.33 29.94 -4.97
CA ARG A 100 2.63 31.38 -5.09
C ARG A 100 2.64 31.77 -6.56
N LEU A 101 1.71 32.62 -6.99
CA LEU A 101 1.64 33.15 -8.35
C LEU A 101 2.68 34.27 -8.56
N ASN A 102 2.95 35.07 -7.54
CA ASN A 102 4.04 36.04 -7.48
C ASN A 102 4.39 36.38 -6.01
N ASP A 103 5.39 37.24 -5.77
CA ASP A 103 5.82 37.65 -4.42
C ASP A 103 4.71 38.30 -3.57
N LYS A 104 3.62 38.73 -4.20
CA LYS A 104 2.49 39.43 -3.61
C LYS A 104 1.17 38.70 -3.85
N ARG A 105 1.14 37.50 -4.44
CA ARG A 105 -0.11 36.82 -4.83
C ARG A 105 0.05 35.32 -4.65
N LYS A 106 -0.82 34.75 -3.82
CA LYS A 106 -0.81 33.32 -3.48
C LYS A 106 -2.21 32.73 -3.55
N VAL A 107 -2.25 31.42 -3.84
CA VAL A 107 -3.47 30.59 -3.85
C VAL A 107 -3.49 29.81 -2.56
N THR A 108 -4.57 29.95 -1.79
CA THR A 108 -4.77 29.25 -0.52
C THR A 108 -6.02 28.38 -0.55
N ILE A 109 -6.04 27.31 0.25
CA ILE A 109 -7.23 26.53 0.54
C ILE A 109 -7.72 26.88 1.93
N GLN A 110 -8.99 27.28 2.03
CA GLN A 110 -9.65 27.60 3.28
C GLN A 110 -10.90 26.72 3.45
N GLU A 111 -11.21 26.33 4.69
CA GLU A 111 -12.49 25.71 5.01
C GLU A 111 -13.47 26.76 5.53
N PHE A 112 -14.60 26.94 4.86
CA PHE A 112 -15.65 27.87 5.29
C PHE A 112 -17.01 27.18 5.31
N ARG A 113 -17.59 27.05 6.51
CA ARG A 113 -18.90 26.40 6.74
C ARG A 113 -18.97 24.97 6.19
N GLY A 114 -17.90 24.19 6.37
CA GLY A 114 -17.80 22.80 5.90
C GLY A 114 -17.64 22.67 4.38
N LYS A 115 -17.28 23.76 3.68
CA LYS A 115 -16.95 23.75 2.26
C LYS A 115 -15.50 24.16 2.07
N THR A 116 -14.76 23.39 1.29
CA THR A 116 -13.41 23.72 0.85
C THR A 116 -13.50 24.82 -0.22
N LEU A 117 -12.87 25.97 0.05
CA LEU A 117 -12.82 27.11 -0.85
C LEU A 117 -11.36 27.35 -1.28
N VAL A 118 -11.13 27.44 -2.59
CA VAL A 118 -9.86 27.90 -3.14
C VAL A 118 -9.91 29.41 -3.28
N SER A 119 -8.98 30.11 -2.66
CA SER A 119 -8.90 31.56 -2.61
C SER A 119 -7.62 32.05 -3.28
N VAL A 120 -7.73 33.04 -4.17
CA VAL A 120 -6.57 33.72 -4.76
C VAL A 120 -6.49 35.11 -4.15
N ARG A 121 -5.42 35.41 -3.41
CA ARG A 121 -5.32 36.64 -2.63
C ARG A 121 -3.99 37.37 -2.85
N GLU A 122 -4.08 38.69 -2.91
CA GLU A 122 -2.93 39.59 -3.01
C GLU A 122 -2.51 40.10 -1.62
N TYR A 123 -1.21 40.32 -1.43
CA TYR A 123 -0.56 40.65 -0.17
C TYR A 123 0.49 41.73 -0.37
N TYR A 124 0.64 42.61 0.62
CA TYR A 124 1.71 43.60 0.68
C TYR A 124 2.54 43.41 1.94
N LYS A 125 3.84 43.71 1.87
CA LYS A 125 4.76 43.61 3.00
C LYS A 125 4.78 44.93 3.76
N LYS A 126 4.46 44.88 5.06
CA LYS A 126 4.55 46.03 5.97
C LYS A 126 5.18 45.56 7.28
N ASP A 127 6.26 46.21 7.71
CA ASP A 127 6.98 45.88 8.94
C ASP A 127 7.42 44.39 9.04
N GLY A 128 7.80 43.80 7.90
CA GLY A 128 8.20 42.39 7.82
C GLY A 128 7.05 41.38 7.84
N LYS A 129 5.80 41.83 7.92
CA LYS A 129 4.59 40.99 7.90
C LYS A 129 3.87 41.10 6.55
N GLU A 130 3.35 39.97 6.05
CA GLU A 130 2.52 39.93 4.84
C GLU A 130 1.07 40.21 5.23
N LEU A 131 0.52 41.34 4.82
CA LEU A 131 -0.88 41.69 5.06
C LEU A 131 -1.67 41.56 3.76
N PRO A 132 -2.88 41.01 3.80
CA PRO A 132 -3.71 40.92 2.61
C PRO A 132 -4.09 42.34 2.14
N THR A 133 -3.90 42.63 0.86
CA THR A 133 -4.51 43.82 0.25
C THR A 133 -6.02 43.60 0.24
N SER A 134 -6.77 44.62 0.67
CA SER A 134 -8.20 44.55 1.01
C SER A 134 -9.02 43.53 0.22
N LYS A 135 -9.76 42.70 0.97
CA LYS A 135 -10.68 41.62 0.56
C LYS A 135 -11.42 41.91 -0.76
N GLU A 136 -10.89 41.42 -1.88
CA GLU A 136 -11.70 41.23 -3.08
C GLU A 136 -12.61 40.01 -2.87
N MET A 137 -13.90 40.16 -3.15
CA MET A 137 -14.90 39.11 -2.91
C MET A 137 -14.60 37.86 -3.75
N PRO A 138 -14.70 36.63 -3.18
CA PRO A 138 -14.49 35.42 -3.96
C PRO A 138 -15.61 35.28 -4.99
N SER A 139 -15.23 35.17 -6.27
CA SER A 139 -16.14 34.84 -7.36
C SER A 139 -16.59 33.38 -7.23
N PHE A 140 -17.86 33.23 -6.86
CA PHE A 140 -18.60 31.97 -6.90
C PHE A 140 -18.84 31.61 -8.38
N TRP A 141 -18.26 30.52 -8.86
CA TRP A 141 -18.60 29.97 -10.18
C TRP A 141 -19.73 28.94 -9.98
N ASP A 142 -20.82 29.13 -10.72
CA ASP A 142 -21.96 28.22 -10.89
C ASP A 142 -21.68 27.22 -12.02
#